data_AF-A0A7G2UAQ7-F1
#
_entry.id   AF-A0A7G2UAQ7-F1
#
_cell.length_a   1.000
_cell.length_b   1.000
_cell.length_c   1.000
_cell.angle_alpha   90.00
_cell.angle_beta   90.00
_cell.angle_gamma   90.00
#
_symmetry.space_group_name_H-M   'P 1'
#
loop_
_entity.id
_entity.type
_entity.pdbx_description
1 polymer ?
#
loop_
_entity_poly.entity_id
_entity_poly.type
_entity_poly.pdbx_seq_one_letter_code
_entity_poly.pdbx_strand_id
1 'polypeptide(L)' 'MNQRWLFRMAKLAKHPPSEGRVKFVLAILAVCLIIAGVERFIGLPEFLKLDPVSHRDYKP' A
#
# COMPACT_ATOMS: atom_id res chain seq x y z
N MET A 1 10.85 19.52 -9.48
CA MET A 1 11.51 18.32 -8.92
C MET A 1 12.65 18.78 -8.02
N ASN A 2 12.69 18.34 -6.76
CA ASN A 2 13.61 18.89 -5.76
C ASN A 2 14.78 17.93 -5.51
N GLN A 3 16.00 18.33 -5.88
CA GLN A 3 17.23 17.51 -5.76
C GLN A 3 17.50 17.03 -4.31
N ARG A 4 16.98 17.75 -3.31
CA ARG A 4 17.04 17.35 -1.90
C ARG A 4 16.40 15.99 -1.63
N TRP A 5 15.38 15.59 -2.39
CA TRP A 5 14.79 14.25 -2.27
C TRP A 5 15.76 13.16 -2.73
N LEU A 6 16.54 13.40 -3.80
CA LEU A 6 17.54 12.45 -4.29
C LEU A 6 18.61 12.18 -3.22
N PHE A 7 19.17 13.24 -2.63
CA PHE A 7 20.16 13.11 -1.55
C PHE A 7 19.59 12.43 -0.30
N ARG A 8 18.32 12.67 0.03
CA ARG A 8 17.64 12.04 1.16
C ARG A 8 17.45 10.54 0.93
N MET A 9 17.05 10.13 -0.27
CA MET A 9 16.94 8.71 -0.64
C MET A 9 18.30 8.01 -0.67
N ALA A 10 19.34 8.66 -1.18
CA ALA A 10 20.70 8.14 -1.14
C ALA A 10 21.21 7.93 0.30
N LYS A 11 20.88 8.83 1.24
CA LYS A 11 21.19 8.64 2.66
C LYS A 11 20.37 7.49 3.28
N LEU A 12 19.12 7.32 2.87
CA LEU A 12 18.24 6.23 3.33
C LEU A 12 18.75 4.85 2.89
N ALA A 13 19.32 4.74 1.68
CA ALA A 13 19.95 3.50 1.22
C ALA A 13 21.22 3.12 2.02
N LYS A 14 21.98 4.13 2.48
CA LYS A 14 23.19 3.92 3.30
C LYS A 14 22.90 3.65 4.77
N HIS A 15 21.84 4.24 5.31
CA HIS A 15 21.38 4.04 6.68
C HIS A 15 19.91 3.65 6.67
N PRO A 16 19.60 2.39 6.30
CA PRO A 16 18.22 1.96 6.25
C PRO A 16 17.61 2.01 7.66
N PRO A 17 16.31 2.36 7.76
CA PRO A 17 15.58 2.21 9.01
C PRO A 17 15.67 0.75 9.50
N SER A 18 15.71 0.56 10.82
CA SER A 18 15.93 -0.74 11.50
C SER A 18 15.33 -1.93 10.74
N GLU A 19 16.14 -2.96 10.47
CA GLU A 19 15.74 -4.13 9.68
C GLU A 19 14.43 -4.77 10.15
N GLY A 20 14.15 -4.76 11.45
CA GLY A 20 12.90 -5.29 12.01
C GLY A 20 11.64 -4.58 11.49
N ARG A 21 11.69 -3.25 11.31
CA ARG A 21 10.57 -2.48 10.74
C ARG A 21 10.36 -2.79 9.27
N VAL A 22 11.44 -2.96 8.50
CA VAL A 22 11.37 -3.30 7.08
C VAL A 22 10.77 -4.69 6.90
N LYS A 23 11.21 -5.68 7.69
CA LYS A 23 10.67 -7.05 7.68
C LYS A 23 9.20 -7.07 8.09
N PHE A 24 8.81 -6.30 9.09
CA PHE A 24 7.41 -6.19 9.53
C PHE A 24 6.50 -5.67 8.43
N VAL A 25 6.89 -4.56 7.78
CA VAL A 25 6.11 -3.98 6.67
C VAL A 25 6.09 -4.92 5.46
N LEU A 26 7.20 -5.57 5.12
CA LEU A 26 7.26 -6.56 4.04
C LEU A 26 6.36 -7.77 4.32
N ALA A 27 6.30 -8.26 5.55
CA ALA A 27 5.42 -9.35 5.94
C ALA A 27 3.95 -8.95 5.78
N ILE A 28 3.56 -7.75 6.24
CA ILE A 28 2.20 -7.23 6.06
C ILE A 28 1.88 -7.08 4.57
N LEU A 29 2.79 -6.50 3.78
CA LEU A 29 2.60 -6.36 2.33
C LEU A 29 2.43 -7.70 1.63
N ALA A 30 3.20 -8.71 2.02
CA ALA A 30 3.06 -10.06 1.48
C ALA A 30 1.68 -10.65 1.79
N VAL A 31 1.19 -10.49 3.02
CA VAL A 31 -0.17 -10.91 3.42
C VAL A 31 -1.23 -10.18 2.59
N CYS A 32 -1.14 -8.87 2.45
CA CYS A 32 -2.07 -8.09 1.61
C CYS A 32 -2.03 -8.52 0.15
N LEU A 33 -0.86 -8.82 -0.42
CA LEU A 33 -0.72 -9.29 -1.80
C LEU A 33 -1.32 -10.69 -1.98
N ILE A 34 -1.18 -11.57 -0.99
CA ILE A 34 -1.82 -12.89 -1.02
C ILE A 34 -3.34 -12.71 -1.04
N ILE A 35 -3.88 -11.89 -0.14
CA ILE A 35 -5.33 -11.60 -0.09
C ILE A 35 -5.78 -11.01 -1.43
N ALA A 36 -5.16 -9.94 -1.91
CA ALA A 36 -5.52 -9.30 -3.16
C ALA A 36 -5.38 -10.23 -4.38
N GLY A 37 -4.36 -11.10 -4.39
CA GLY A 37 -4.19 -12.13 -5.40
C GLY A 37 -5.35 -13.11 -5.39
N VAL A 38 -5.68 -13.64 -4.22
CA VAL A 38 -6.83 -14.54 -4.03
C VAL A 38 -8.13 -13.87 -4.46
N GLU A 39 -8.35 -12.61 -4.08
CA GLU A 39 -9.52 -11.81 -4.49
C GLU A 39 -9.61 -11.61 -6.00
N ARG A 40 -8.47 -11.41 -6.67
CA ARG A 40 -8.40 -11.20 -8.12
C ARG A 40 -8.57 -12.49 -8.92
N PHE A 41 -8.08 -13.62 -8.42
CA PHE A 41 -8.13 -14.91 -9.11
C PHE A 41 -9.43 -15.67 -8.88
N ILE A 42 -10.01 -15.62 -7.69
CA ILE A 42 -11.29 -16.30 -7.37
C ILE A 42 -12.49 -15.39 -7.68
N GLY A 43 -12.27 -14.08 -7.69
CA GLY A 43 -13.34 -13.10 -7.83
C GLY A 43 -14.04 -12.89 -6.49
N LEU A 44 -13.95 -11.67 -5.96
CA LEU A 44 -14.76 -11.27 -4.82
C LEU A 44 -16.24 -11.24 -5.22
N PRO A 45 -17.13 -11.86 -4.44
CA PRO A 45 -18.56 -11.80 -4.71
C PRO A 45 -19.08 -10.36 -4.57
N GLU A 46 -20.13 -10.01 -5.32
CA GLU A 46 -20.67 -8.65 -5.48
C GLU A 46 -20.96 -7.93 -4.15
N PHE A 47 -21.22 -8.65 -3.06
CA PHE A 47 -21.47 -8.07 -1.73
C PHE A 47 -20.22 -7.48 -1.04
N LEU A 48 -19.01 -7.79 -1.53
CA LEU A 48 -17.74 -7.23 -1.06
C LEU A 48 -17.24 -6.08 -1.95
N LYS A 49 -17.88 -5.85 -3.10
CA LYS A 49 -17.57 -4.69 -3.94
C LYS A 49 -18.20 -3.46 -3.27
N LEU A 50 -17.34 -2.56 -2.78
CA LEU A 50 -17.82 -1.24 -2.39
C LEU A 50 -18.33 -0.54 -3.64
N ASP A 51 -19.59 -0.11 -3.62
CA ASP A 51 -20.06 0.88 -4.57
C ASP A 51 -19.20 2.14 -4.39
N PRO A 52 -18.61 2.68 -5.47
CA PRO A 52 -17.84 3.90 -5.37
C PRO A 52 -18.78 5.00 -4.88
N VAL A 53 -18.60 5.45 -3.64
CA VAL A 53 -19.29 6.61 -3.10
C VAL A 53 -18.84 7.81 -3.92
N SER A 54 -19.69 8.20 -4.86
CA SER A 54 -19.54 9.39 -5.66
C SER A 54 -19.46 10.59 -4.72
N HIS A 55 -18.35 11.32 -4.78
CA HIS A 55 -18.15 12.52 -3.97
C HIS A 55 -19.21 13.63 -4.27
N ARG A 56 -20.04 13.46 -5.30
CA ARG A 56 -21.16 14.35 -5.61
C ARG A 56 -22.30 14.29 -4.60
N ASP A 57 -22.43 13.23 -3.81
CA ASP A 57 -23.58 13.01 -2.92
C ASP A 57 -23.32 13.40 -1.45
N TYR A 58 -22.19 14.04 -1.15
CA TYR A 58 -21.93 14.63 0.16
C TYR A 58 -22.81 15.87 0.37
N LYS A 59 -23.96 15.68 1.06
CA LYS A 59 -24.83 16.76 1.52
C LYS A 59 -24.61 16.95 3.04
N PRO A 60 -24.14 18.13 3.49
CA PRO A 60 -23.89 18.40 4.90
C PRO A 60 -25.18 18.43 5.74
#